data_AF-A0A9D1HUW4-F1
#
_entry.id   AF-A0A9D1HUW4-F1
#
_cell.length_a   1.000
_cell.length_b   1.000
_cell.length_c   1.000
_cell.angle_alpha   90.00
_cell.angle_beta   90.00
_cell.angle_gamma   90.00
#
_symmetry.space_group_name_H-M   'P 1'
#
loop_
_entity.id
_entity.type
_entity.pdbx_description
1 polymer ?
#
loop_
_entity_poly.entity_id
_entity_poly.type
_entity_poly.pdbx_seq_one_letter_code
_entity_poly.pdbx_strand_id
1 'polypeptide(L)' 'ELFDYVNWYNNIRIHGSLDYQTPVQYRLQLSL' A
#
# COMPACT_ATOMS: atom_id res chain seq x y z
N GLU A 1 9.82 12.97 -8.51
CA GLU A 1 9.53 13.25 -7.09
C GLU A 1 8.11 12.84 -6.66
N LEU A 2 7.04 13.52 -7.10
CA LEU A 2 5.67 13.15 -6.67
C LEU A 2 5.27 11.71 -7.06
N PHE A 3 5.60 11.30 -8.29
CA PHE A 3 5.32 9.94 -8.76
C PHE A 3 6.07 8.88 -7.95
N ASP A 4 7.32 9.15 -7.59
CA ASP A 4 8.14 8.23 -6.78
C ASP A 4 7.55 8.05 -5.38
N TYR A 5 7.11 9.16 -4.76
CA TYR A 5 6.45 9.11 -3.45
C TYR A 5 5.12 8.33 -3.52
N VAL A 6 4.30 8.60 -4.52
CA VAL A 6 3.02 7.91 -4.71
C VAL A 6 3.23 6.41 -4.94
N ASN A 7 4.24 6.04 -5.75
CA ASN A 7 4.58 4.64 -5.98
C ASN A 7 5.07 3.96 -4.70
N TRP A 8 5.99 4.60 -3.97
CA TRP A 8 6.51 4.08 -2.71
C TRP A 8 5.40 3.92 -1.68
N TYR A 9 4.53 4.93 -1.51
CA TYR A 9 3.42 4.88 -0.54
C TYR A 9 2.44 3.74 -0.84
N ASN A 10 2.05 3.55 -2.11
CA ASN A 10 1.01 2.58 -2.47
C ASN A 10 1.52 1.14 -2.60
N ASN A 11 2.76 0.95 -3.04
CA ASN A 11 3.29 -0.38 -3.42
C ASN A 11 4.44 -0.88 -2.54
N ILE A 12 5.11 -0.01 -1.79
CA ILE A 12 6.34 -0.38 -1.05
C ILE A 12 6.18 -0.18 0.46
N ARG A 13 5.53 0.89 0.89
CA ARG A 13 5.37 1.25 2.30
C ARG A 13 4.39 0.30 2.98
N ILE A 14 4.87 -0.34 4.03
CA ILE A 14 4.06 -1.20 4.89
C ILE A 14 3.41 -0.36 6.00
N HIS A 15 2.13 -0.62 6.29
CA HIS A 15 1.37 0.09 7.31
C HIS A 15 0.90 -0.88 8.41
N GLY A 16 1.28 -0.61 9.66
CA GLY A 16 0.85 -1.44 10.81
C GLY A 16 -0.67 -1.45 11.03
N SER A 17 -1.37 -0.36 10.67
CA SER A 17 -2.83 -0.30 10.70
C SER A 17 -3.51 -1.11 9.59
N LEU A 18 -2.76 -1.56 8.58
CA LEU A 18 -3.24 -2.42 7.49
C LEU A 18 -2.75 -3.87 7.69
N ASP A 19 -2.54 -4.30 8.93
CA ASP A 19 -2.01 -5.63 9.25
C ASP A 19 -0.67 -5.92 8.53
N TYR A 20 0.21 -4.93 8.54
CA TYR A 20 1.51 -4.97 7.86
C TYR A 20 1.43 -5.20 6.34
N GLN A 21 0.38 -4.69 5.70
CA GLN A 21 0.24 -4.68 4.25
C GLN A 21 0.47 -3.29 3.64
N THR A 22 0.72 -3.28 2.34
CA THR A 22 0.68 -2.06 1.52
C THR A 22 -0.77 -1.70 1.16
N PRO A 23 -1.06 -0.43 0.84
CA PRO A 23 -2.40 -0.01 0.44
C PRO A 23 -2.99 -0.82 -0.72
N VAL A 24 -2.17 -1.20 -1.72
CA VAL A 24 -2.62 -2.01 -2.85
C VAL A 24 -2.97 -3.44 -2.43
N GLN A 25 -2.13 -4.08 -1.61
CA GLN A 25 -2.40 -5.44 -1.10
C GLN A 25 -3.69 -5.50 -0.28
N TYR A 26 -3.86 -4.54 0.63
CA TYR A 26 -5.06 -4.44 1.45
C TYR A 26 -6.34 -4.30 0.60
N ARG A 27 -6.29 -3.48 -0.46
CA ARG A 27 -7.40 -3.36 -1.41
C ARG A 27 -7.69 -4.66 -2.16
N LEU A 28 -6.65 -5.39 -2.57
CA LEU A 28 -6.81 -6.66 -3.27
C LEU A 28 -7.49 -7.70 -2.37
N GLN A 29 -7.10 -7.77 -1.09
CA GLN A 29 -7.76 -8.65 -0.12
C GLN A 29 -9.24 -8.31 0.10
N LEU A 30 -9.60 -7.02 0.17
CA LEU A 30 -11.00 -6.61 0.31
C LEU A 30 -11.86 -6.85 -0.93
N SER A 31 -11.23 -7.09 -2.09
CA SER A 31 -11.92 -7.31 -3.36
C SER A 31 -12.19 -8.78 -3.65
N LEU A 32 -11.74 -9.69 -2.77
CA LEU A 32 -11.92 -11.14 -2.83
C LEU A 32 -13.00 -11.57 -1.83
#